data_AF-A0A382KC30-F1
#
_entry.id   AF-A0A382KC30-F1
#
_cell.length_a   1.000
_cell.length_b   1.000
_cell.length_c   1.000
_cell.angle_alpha   90.00
_cell.angle_beta   90.00
_cell.angle_gamma   90.00
#
_symmetry.space_group_name_H-M   'P 1'
#
loop_
_entity.id
_entity.type
_entity.pdbx_description
1 polymer ?
#
loop_
_entity_poly.entity_id
_entity_poly.type
_entity_poly.pdbx_seq_one_letter_code
_entity_poly.pdbx_strand_id
1 'polypeptide(L)'
;MRVLVLGITGLLGSAVFHVLSEKKDWRVFGTLRTEESKRFFAPVLNLNLVVGVDVLDQAELIKLFEQTKPDVVINCISLAKPLLSAGCPLDIIPIYALLPHHLAHLCSLAGARLVHISTDGVFSGSKGQYKED
;
A
#
# COMPACT_ATOMS: atom_id res chain seq x y z
N MET A 1 18.09 -1.62 -3.30
CA MET A 1 16.94 -2.10 -2.50
C MET A 1 15.68 -2.02 -3.34
N ARG A 2 14.77 -2.99 -3.24
CA ARG A 2 13.48 -3.05 -3.92
C ARG A 2 12.36 -2.69 -2.94
N VAL A 3 11.57 -1.67 -3.27
CA VAL A 3 10.47 -1.19 -2.43
C VAL A 3 9.17 -1.35 -3.20
N LEU A 4 8.15 -1.94 -2.59
CA LEU A 4 6.80 -2.03 -3.14
C LEU A 4 5.87 -1.12 -2.35
N VAL A 5 5.33 -0.08 -3.00
CA VAL A 5 4.35 0.83 -2.41
C VAL A 5 2.96 0.45 -2.91
N LEU A 6 2.09 0.02 -2.00
CA LEU A 6 0.72 -0.35 -2.31
C LEU A 6 -0.20 0.89 -2.22
N GLY A 7 -1.01 1.15 -3.25
CA GLY A 7 -1.99 2.24 -3.24
C GLY A 7 -1.41 3.61 -3.60
N ILE A 8 -0.60 3.69 -4.65
CA ILE A 8 0.09 4.95 -5.01
C ILE A 8 -0.84 6.04 -5.55
N THR A 9 -2.07 5.70 -5.91
CA THR A 9 -3.06 6.69 -6.37
C THR A 9 -3.69 7.47 -5.22
N GLY A 10 -3.49 7.04 -3.97
CA GLY A 10 -3.87 7.80 -2.78
C GLY A 10 -2.87 8.93 -2.47
N LEU A 11 -3.30 9.89 -1.66
CA LEU A 11 -2.50 11.07 -1.30
C LEU A 11 -1.12 10.68 -0.72
N LEU A 12 -1.10 9.85 0.33
CA LEU A 12 0.14 9.42 0.97
C LEU A 12 0.94 8.48 0.07
N GLY A 13 0.29 7.49 -0.55
CA GLY A 13 0.95 6.54 -1.43
C GLY A 13 1.69 7.21 -2.58
N SER A 14 1.09 8.24 -3.18
CA SER A 14 1.71 9.05 -4.25
C SER A 14 2.97 9.76 -3.76
N ALA A 15 2.88 10.44 -2.61
CA ALA A 15 4.03 11.14 -2.03
C ALA A 15 5.17 10.18 -1.67
N VAL A 16 4.86 9.06 -1.02
CA VAL A 16 5.85 8.02 -0.69
C VAL A 16 6.51 7.48 -1.96
N PHE A 17 5.72 7.10 -2.96
CA PHE A 17 6.25 6.58 -4.22
C PHE A 17 7.17 7.60 -4.91
N HIS A 18 6.77 8.87 -4.96
CA HIS A 18 7.56 9.94 -5.57
C HIS A 18 8.91 10.12 -4.88
N VAL A 19 8.90 10.38 -3.56
CA VAL A 19 10.12 10.64 -2.78
C VAL A 19 11.08 9.45 -2.81
N LEU A 20 10.57 8.22 -2.69
CA LEU A 20 11.42 7.05 -2.72
C LEU A 20 12.00 6.79 -4.11
N SER A 21 11.27 7.13 -5.19
CA SER A 21 11.73 6.96 -6.56
C SER A 21 12.87 7.91 -6.95
N GLU A 22 13.12 8.97 -6.20
CA GLU A 22 14.28 9.85 -6.40
C GLU A 22 15.61 9.18 -6.01
N LYS A 23 15.57 8.10 -5.21
CA LYS A 23 16.75 7.35 -4.81
C LYS A 23 17.22 6.45 -5.95
N LYS A 24 18.33 6.83 -6.59
CA LYS A 24 18.91 6.11 -7.75
C LYS A 24 19.27 4.65 -7.48
N ASP A 25 19.65 4.32 -6.24
CA ASP A 25 20.06 2.96 -5.86
C ASP A 25 18.88 2.07 -5.44
N TRP A 26 17.66 2.63 -5.48
CA TRP A 26 16.43 1.94 -5.11
C TRP A 26 15.59 1.68 -6.35
N ARG A 27 14.94 0.51 -6.38
CA ARG A 27 13.95 0.18 -7.39
C ARG A 27 12.58 0.18 -6.72
N VAL A 28 11.82 1.23 -6.96
CA VAL A 28 10.53 1.46 -6.31
C VAL A 28 9.41 1.07 -7.27
N PHE A 29 8.61 0.10 -6.86
CA PHE A 29 7.40 -0.36 -7.53
C PHE A 29 6.17 0.26 -6.86
N GLY A 30 5.16 0.56 -7.66
CA GLY A 30 3.92 1.16 -7.16
C GLY A 30 2.69 0.47 -7.74
N THR A 31 1.68 0.19 -6.91
CA THR A 31 0.43 -0.43 -7.39
C THR A 31 -0.69 0.58 -7.58
N LEU A 32 -1.41 0.43 -8.68
CA LEU A 32 -2.56 1.26 -9.04
C LEU A 32 -3.67 0.39 -9.66
N ARG A 33 -4.93 0.83 -9.53
CA ARG A 33 -6.08 0.01 -9.96
C ARG A 33 -6.36 0.07 -11.46
N THR A 34 -6.17 1.23 -12.09
CA THR A 34 -6.59 1.45 -13.48
C THR A 34 -5.50 2.07 -14.32
N GLU A 35 -5.41 1.68 -15.60
CA GLU A 35 -4.35 2.12 -16.51
C GLU A 35 -4.33 3.64 -16.70
N GLU A 36 -5.51 4.28 -16.65
CA GLU A 36 -5.65 5.73 -16.77
C GLU A 36 -4.93 6.47 -15.62
N SER A 37 -4.80 5.83 -14.46
CA SER A 37 -4.13 6.44 -13.31
C SER A 37 -2.61 6.60 -13.52
N LYS A 38 -2.01 5.93 -14.52
CA LYS A 38 -0.60 6.14 -14.89
C LYS A 38 -0.32 7.59 -15.30
N ARG A 39 -1.31 8.31 -15.85
CA ARG A 39 -1.16 9.71 -16.29
C ARG A 39 -0.74 10.66 -15.16
N PHE A 40 -0.94 10.27 -13.90
CA PHE A 40 -0.55 11.06 -12.73
C PHE A 40 0.93 10.91 -12.36
N PHE A 41 1.66 10.02 -13.03
CA PHE A 41 3.07 9.73 -12.75
C PHE A 41 3.94 10.06 -13.95
N ALA A 42 5.21 10.39 -13.67
CA ALA A 42 6.18 10.68 -14.72
C ALA A 42 6.39 9.45 -15.62
N PRO A 43 6.44 9.60 -16.97
CA PRO A 43 6.57 8.46 -17.89
C PRO A 43 7.75 7.53 -17.61
N VAL A 44 8.86 8.09 -17.09
CA VAL A 44 10.06 7.33 -16.70
C VAL A 44 9.79 6.30 -15.59
N LEU A 45 8.76 6.51 -14.76
CA LEU A 45 8.38 5.61 -13.68
C LEU A 45 7.41 4.50 -14.12
N ASN A 46 6.84 4.58 -15.33
CA ASN A 46 5.82 3.64 -15.81
C ASN A 46 6.29 2.18 -15.82
N LEU A 47 7.58 1.93 -16.00
CA LEU A 47 8.16 0.58 -15.98
C LEU A 47 8.10 -0.10 -14.61
N ASN A 48 7.90 0.68 -13.54
CA ASN A 48 7.77 0.15 -12.19
C ASN A 48 6.33 0.23 -11.65
N LEU A 49 5.36 0.60 -12.50
CA LEU A 49 3.95 0.63 -12.15
C LEU A 49 3.29 -0.71 -12.44
N VAL A 50 2.63 -1.29 -11.43
CA VAL A 50 1.85 -2.52 -11.56
C VAL A 50 0.37 -2.17 -11.45
N VAL A 51 -0.42 -2.64 -12.40
CA VAL A 51 -1.77 -2.15 -12.66
C VAL A 51 -2.75 -3.27 -12.43
N GLY A 52 -3.95 -2.92 -11.95
CA GLY A 52 -5.04 -3.87 -11.83
C GLY A 52 -4.81 -4.86 -10.70
N VAL A 53 -4.06 -4.47 -9.67
CA VAL A 53 -3.86 -5.29 -8.48
C VAL A 53 -5.07 -5.12 -7.56
N ASP A 54 -5.84 -6.19 -7.38
CA ASP A 54 -6.74 -6.37 -6.25
C ASP A 54 -5.97 -6.98 -5.08
N VAL A 55 -5.84 -6.20 -4.01
CA VAL A 55 -5.13 -6.62 -2.81
C VAL A 55 -5.92 -7.58 -1.93
N LEU A 56 -7.21 -7.77 -2.21
CA LEU A 56 -8.01 -8.78 -1.54
C LEU A 56 -7.87 -10.15 -2.21
N ASP A 57 -7.35 -10.21 -3.44
CA ASP A 57 -6.99 -11.45 -4.11
C ASP A 57 -5.57 -11.90 -3.71
N GLN A 58 -5.50 -13.03 -3.00
CA GLN A 58 -4.23 -13.59 -2.54
C GLN A 58 -3.33 -14.05 -3.69
N ALA A 59 -3.90 -14.58 -4.78
CA ALA A 59 -3.12 -15.03 -5.93
C ALA A 59 -2.50 -13.84 -6.66
N GLU A 60 -3.20 -12.71 -6.75
CA GLU A 60 -2.64 -11.48 -7.30
C GLU A 60 -1.53 -10.90 -6.41
N LEU A 61 -1.71 -10.90 -5.09
CA LEU A 61 -0.64 -10.50 -4.17
C LEU A 61 0.61 -11.37 -4.30
N ILE A 62 0.46 -12.70 -4.42
CA ILE A 62 1.59 -13.61 -4.62
C ILE A 62 2.33 -13.27 -5.93
N LYS A 63 1.60 -13.13 -7.05
CA LYS A 63 2.19 -12.75 -8.35
C LYS A 63 2.92 -11.40 -8.26
N LEU A 64 2.34 -10.43 -7.56
CA LEU A 64 2.96 -9.13 -7.33
C LEU A 64 4.29 -9.27 -6.58
N PHE A 65 4.35 -10.09 -5.53
CA PHE A 65 5.57 -10.35 -4.79
C PHE A 65 6.61 -11.09 -5.65
N GLU A 66 6.21 -12.05 -6.47
CA GLU A 66 7.11 -12.76 -7.39
C GLU A 66 7.71 -11.83 -8.46
N GLN A 67 6.88 -10.94 -9.03
CA GLN A 67 7.29 -9.97 -10.03
C GLN A 67 8.24 -8.92 -9.44
N THR A 68 7.90 -8.39 -8.26
CA THR A 68 8.59 -7.22 -7.68
C THR A 68 9.72 -7.58 -6.73
N LYS A 69 9.72 -8.81 -6.16
CA LYS A 69 10.69 -9.32 -5.17
C LYS A 69 11.10 -8.25 -4.15
N PRO A 70 10.15 -7.71 -3.37
CA PRO A 70 10.40 -6.54 -2.54
C PRO A 70 11.29 -6.88 -1.34
N ASP A 71 12.23 -6.00 -1.02
CA ASP A 71 12.93 -6.00 0.28
C ASP A 71 12.05 -5.32 1.35
N VAL A 72 11.23 -4.35 0.92
CA VAL A 72 10.31 -3.60 1.78
C VAL A 72 8.96 -3.45 1.08
N VAL A 73 7.87 -3.65 1.82
CA VAL A 73 6.50 -3.37 1.39
C VAL A 73 5.94 -2.25 2.25
N ILE A 74 5.41 -1.20 1.62
CA ILE A 74 4.75 -0.08 2.29
C ILE A 74 3.27 -0.13 1.93
N ASN A 75 2.43 -0.44 2.92
CA ASN A 75 0.98 -0.50 2.73
C ASN A 75 0.35 0.89 2.98
N CYS A 76 0.02 1.60 1.90
CA CYS A 76 -0.70 2.87 1.92
C CYS A 76 -2.16 2.73 1.42
N ILE A 77 -2.70 1.51 1.38
CA ILE A 77 -4.05 1.27 0.86
C ILE A 77 -5.09 1.84 1.81
N SER A 78 -6.06 2.54 1.23
CA SER A 78 -7.21 3.10 1.90
C SER A 78 -8.44 2.96 1.02
N LEU A 79 -9.61 2.86 1.63
CA LEU A 79 -10.88 2.91 0.92
C LEU A 79 -11.15 4.32 0.38
N ALA A 80 -11.91 4.39 -0.71
CA ALA A 80 -12.38 5.68 -1.22
C ALA A 80 -13.32 6.35 -0.21
N LYS A 81 -13.32 7.69 -0.18
CA LYS A 81 -14.09 8.50 0.77
C LYS A 81 -15.57 8.08 0.89
N PRO A 82 -16.33 7.77 -0.19
CA PRO A 82 -17.72 7.34 -0.06
C PRO A 82 -17.88 6.03 0.71
N LEU A 83 -17.01 5.04 0.48
CA LEU A 83 -17.04 3.74 1.17
C LEU A 83 -16.70 3.91 2.66
N LEU A 84 -15.74 4.79 2.97
CA LEU A 84 -15.44 5.16 4.35
C LEU A 84 -16.63 5.79 5.04
N SER A 85 -17.31 6.75 4.38
CA SER A 85 -18.48 7.41 4.93
C SER A 85 -19.68 6.47 5.08
N ALA A 86 -19.81 5.46 4.22
CA ALA A 86 -20.86 4.45 4.34
C ALA A 86 -20.67 3.54 5.56
N GLY A 87 -19.43 3.35 6.03
CA GLY A 87 -19.17 2.59 7.24
C GLY A 87 -19.46 1.09 7.13
N CYS A 88 -19.59 0.54 5.92
CA CYS A 88 -19.97 -0.85 5.71
C CYS A 88 -18.87 -1.80 6.21
N PRO A 89 -19.13 -2.68 7.19
CA PRO A 89 -18.12 -3.58 7.73
C PRO A 89 -17.55 -4.54 6.67
N LEU A 90 -18.36 -4.89 5.66
CA LEU A 90 -17.93 -5.78 4.57
C LEU A 90 -16.84 -5.15 3.68
N ASP A 91 -16.76 -3.82 3.62
CA ASP A 91 -15.69 -3.11 2.88
C ASP A 91 -14.50 -2.80 3.80
N ILE A 92 -14.78 -2.41 5.05
CA ILE A 92 -13.79 -1.93 6.02
C ILE A 92 -12.91 -3.06 6.55
N ILE A 93 -13.52 -4.18 6.99
CA ILE A 93 -12.79 -5.27 7.65
C ILE A 93 -11.73 -5.89 6.73
N PRO A 94 -12.03 -6.22 5.45
CA PRO A 94 -11.02 -6.79 4.56
C PRO A 94 -9.81 -5.89 4.38
N ILE A 95 -10.01 -4.58 4.25
CA ILE A 95 -8.94 -3.62 3.94
C ILE A 95 -8.14 -3.20 5.18
N TYR A 96 -8.80 -2.92 6.30
CA TYR A 96 -8.13 -2.34 7.47
C TYR A 96 -7.78 -3.34 8.56
N ALA A 97 -8.47 -4.48 8.64
CA ALA A 97 -8.15 -5.51 9.62
C ALA A 97 -7.39 -6.68 8.98
N LEU A 98 -7.92 -7.28 7.90
CA LEU A 98 -7.38 -8.54 7.38
C LEU A 98 -6.13 -8.33 6.50
N LEU A 99 -6.18 -7.37 5.56
CA LEU A 99 -5.10 -7.11 4.62
C LEU A 99 -3.74 -6.86 5.29
N PRO A 100 -3.61 -6.05 6.36
CA PRO A 100 -2.31 -5.87 7.03
C PRO A 100 -1.71 -7.19 7.53
N HIS A 101 -2.53 -8.11 8.05
CA HIS A 101 -2.06 -9.43 8.50
C HIS A 101 -1.66 -10.33 7.33
N HIS A 102 -2.43 -10.32 6.23
CA HIS A 102 -2.04 -11.05 5.02
C HIS A 102 -0.71 -10.55 4.45
N LEU A 103 -0.53 -9.24 4.37
CA LEU A 103 0.74 -8.64 3.94
C LEU A 103 1.88 -9.00 4.89
N ALA A 104 1.65 -9.01 6.21
CA ALA A 104 2.66 -9.39 7.18
C ALA A 104 3.11 -10.84 6.99
N HIS A 105 2.17 -11.75 6.73
CA HIS A 105 2.47 -13.14 6.43
C HIS A 105 3.28 -13.30 5.14
N LEU A 106 2.86 -12.65 4.04
CA LEU A 106 3.60 -12.67 2.78
C LEU A 106 5.01 -12.07 2.90
N CYS A 107 5.14 -10.96 3.62
CA CYS A 107 6.43 -10.34 3.90
C CYS A 107 7.34 -11.29 4.69
N SER A 108 6.81 -11.99 5.70
CA SER A 108 7.56 -12.99 6.46
C SER A 108 8.06 -14.14 5.57
N LEU A 109 7.24 -14.62 4.63
CA LEU A 109 7.65 -15.68 3.70
C LEU A 109 8.69 -15.20 2.68
N ALA A 110 8.56 -13.96 2.21
CA ALA A 110 9.46 -13.37 1.22
C ALA A 110 10.77 -12.82 1.82
N GLY A 111 10.91 -12.78 3.15
CA GLY A 111 12.03 -12.11 3.81
C GLY A 111 12.00 -10.58 3.67
N ALA A 112 10.80 -10.02 3.43
CA ALA A 112 10.59 -8.58 3.25
C ALA A 112 10.17 -7.91 4.56
N ARG A 113 10.48 -6.63 4.72
CA ARG A 113 9.97 -5.81 5.82
C ARG A 113 8.62 -5.19 5.44
N LEU A 114 7.59 -5.37 6.27
CA LEU A 114 6.34 -4.62 6.14
C LEU A 114 6.40 -3.29 6.91
N VAL A 115 5.98 -2.21 6.26
CA VAL A 115 5.64 -0.93 6.88
C VAL A 115 4.15 -0.68 6.62
N HIS A 116 3.32 -0.93 7.61
CA HIS A 116 1.89 -0.65 7.53
C HIS A 116 1.60 0.75 8.05
N ILE A 117 0.95 1.57 7.23
CA ILE A 117 0.50 2.89 7.65
C ILE A 117 -0.86 2.76 8.36
N SER A 118 -0.86 3.01 9.66
CA SER A 118 -2.07 3.10 10.48
C SER A 118 -2.62 4.53 10.51
N THR A 119 -3.57 4.79 11.40
CA THR A 119 -4.20 6.10 11.63
C THR A 119 -4.34 6.34 13.13
N ASP A 120 -4.33 7.61 13.53
CA ASP A 120 -4.76 8.06 14.85
C ASP A 120 -6.23 7.73 15.16
N GLY A 121 -7.04 7.40 14.15
CA GLY A 121 -8.43 6.92 14.30
C GLY A 121 -8.56 5.59 15.05
N VAL A 122 -7.47 4.91 15.38
CA VAL A 122 -7.48 3.76 16.31
C VAL A 122 -7.70 4.18 17.78
N PHE A 123 -7.49 5.47 18.09
CA PHE A 123 -7.67 6.01 19.42
C PHE A 123 -9.06 6.65 19.57
N SER A 124 -9.60 6.62 20.79
CA SER A 124 -10.90 7.23 21.11
C SER A 124 -10.91 8.77 21.02
N GLY A 125 -9.73 9.41 21.02
CA GLY A 125 -9.60 10.87 21.08
C GLY A 125 -9.91 11.49 22.45
N SER A 126 -10.28 10.70 23.48
CA SER A 126 -10.74 11.22 24.77
C SER A 126 -9.65 11.80 25.68
N LYS A 127 -8.39 11.38 25.50
CA LYS A 127 -7.24 11.83 26.32
C LYS A 127 -6.31 12.80 25.57
N GLY A 128 -6.18 12.63 24.25
CA GLY A 128 -5.12 13.27 23.45
C GLY A 128 -3.72 12.76 23.82
N GLN A 129 -2.70 13.19 23.07
CA GLN A 129 -1.28 12.86 23.32
C GLN A 129 -1.06 11.34 23.53
N TYR A 130 -1.70 10.53 22.68
CA TYR A 130 -1.51 9.08 22.69
C TYR A 130 -0.06 8.75 22.32
N LYS A 131 0.49 7.75 22.99
CA LYS A 131 1.82 7.20 22.71
C LYS A 131 1.67 5.85 22.02
N GLU A 132 2.79 5.35 21.53
CA GLU A 132 2.89 4.08 20.82
C GLU A 132 2.61 2.85 21.71
N ASP A 133 2.82 2.99 23.02
CA ASP A 133 2.58 1.95 24.05
C ASP A 133 1.21 2.07 24.74
#